data_AF-A0A1Z7ZXX8-F1
#
_entry.id   AF-A0A1Z7ZXX8-F1
#
_cell.length_a   1.000
_cell.length_b   1.000
_cell.length_c   1.000
_cell.angle_alpha   90.00
_cell.angle_beta   90.00
_cell.angle_gamma   90.00
#
_symmetry.space_group_name_H-M   'P 1'
#
loop_
_entity.id
_entity.type
_entity.pdbx_description
1 polymer ?
#
loop_
_entity_poly.entity_id
_entity_poly.type
_entity_poly.pdbx_seq_one_letter_code
_entity_poly.pdbx_strand_id
1 'polypeptide(L)'
;MNDRSTNLKSIRPTIVSAQVNDTMTSDECFQNATLRPIIKMQNHLLIVVFKNYIVKRKNVFYELSLPKQLAYIENAIQKDMKFRNSLKGMIIGQFTVEEYEAYIQNSSALNKRMMSIVKERLLSNIQLFSQSLFAKAI
;
A
#
# COMPACT_ATOMS: atom_id res chain seq x y z
N MET A 1 -23.39 14.94 11.03
CA MET A 1 -23.09 13.49 11.07
C MET A 1 -22.30 13.16 9.82
N ASN A 2 -21.04 12.76 9.97
CA ASN A 2 -20.18 12.38 8.84
C ASN A 2 -19.87 10.89 8.99
N ASP A 3 -20.90 10.05 8.84
CA ASP A 3 -20.88 8.62 9.17
C ASP A 3 -19.74 7.89 8.46
N ARG A 4 -19.42 8.29 7.23
CA ARG A 4 -18.28 7.73 6.48
C ARG A 4 -16.94 8.01 7.17
N SER A 5 -16.65 9.25 7.55
CA SER A 5 -15.34 9.61 8.14
C SER A 5 -15.13 8.92 9.49
N THR A 6 -16.17 8.87 10.32
CA THR A 6 -16.13 8.17 11.61
C THR A 6 -15.94 6.66 11.42
N ASN A 7 -16.69 6.05 10.51
CA ASN A 7 -16.59 4.62 10.21
C ASN A 7 -15.23 4.25 9.61
N LEU A 8 -14.68 5.09 8.73
CA LEU A 8 -13.33 4.89 8.17
C LEU A 8 -12.26 4.93 9.25
N LYS A 9 -12.40 5.80 10.26
CA LYS A 9 -11.45 5.86 11.37
C LYS A 9 -11.59 4.66 12.31
N SER A 10 -12.82 4.19 12.57
CA SER A 10 -13.06 3.09 13.51
C SER A 10 -12.54 1.73 13.01
N ILE A 11 -12.53 1.48 11.70
CA ILE A 11 -12.03 0.22 11.12
C ILE A 11 -10.50 0.17 10.98
N ARG A 12 -9.79 1.29 11.16
CA ARG A 12 -8.34 1.33 10.99
C ARG A 12 -7.64 0.69 12.19
N PRO A 13 -6.59 -0.13 11.96
CA PRO A 13 -5.85 -0.73 13.05
C PRO A 13 -5.01 0.33 13.77
N THR A 14 -5.08 0.35 15.11
CA THR A 14 -4.17 1.14 15.94
C THR A 14 -2.75 0.59 15.83
N ILE A 15 -1.78 1.46 15.54
CA ILE A 15 -0.37 1.10 15.45
C ILE A 15 0.34 1.72 16.66
N VAL A 16 0.62 0.88 17.67
CA VAL A 16 1.21 1.33 18.95
C VAL A 16 2.58 2.00 18.77
N SER A 17 3.36 1.58 17.76
CA SER A 17 4.66 2.18 17.44
C SER A 17 4.60 3.52 16.68
N ALA A 18 3.39 3.98 16.34
CA ALA A 18 3.15 5.21 15.60
C ALA A 18 2.71 6.36 16.52
N GLN A 19 3.24 6.41 17.75
CA GLN A 19 3.01 7.54 18.65
C GLN A 19 3.52 8.82 17.98
N VAL A 20 2.61 9.76 17.77
CA VAL A 20 2.92 11.08 17.22
C VAL A 20 3.53 11.90 18.36
N ASN A 21 4.79 12.27 18.22
CA ASN A 21 5.46 13.17 19.15
C ASN A 21 5.33 14.61 18.64
N ASP A 22 5.26 15.60 19.54
CA ASP A 22 5.10 17.03 19.21
C ASP A 22 6.27 17.62 18.39
N THR A 23 7.35 16.87 18.20
CA THR A 23 8.52 17.25 17.39
C THR A 23 8.47 16.75 15.94
N MET A 24 7.44 15.98 15.56
CA MET A 24 7.35 15.39 14.22
C MET A 24 6.87 16.38 13.16
N THR A 25 7.41 16.26 11.95
CA THR A 25 6.94 17.05 10.81
C THR A 25 5.50 16.69 10.43
N SER A 26 4.75 17.62 9.83
CA SER A 26 3.38 17.38 9.36
C SER A 26 3.28 16.14 8.46
N ASP A 27 4.26 15.94 7.58
CA ASP A 27 4.34 14.76 6.70
C ASP A 27 4.52 13.44 7.46
N GLU A 28 5.33 13.43 8.52
CA GLU A 28 5.55 12.24 9.35
C GLU A 28 4.32 11.91 10.20
N CYS A 29 3.66 12.95 10.74
CA CYS A 29 2.38 12.80 11.41
C CYS A 29 1.35 12.17 10.46
N PHE A 30 1.19 12.74 9.25
CA PHE A 30 0.27 12.20 8.24
C PHE A 30 0.61 10.76 7.85
N GLN A 31 1.90 10.45 7.72
CA GLN A 31 2.36 9.11 7.42
C GLN A 31 1.94 8.10 8.50
N ASN A 32 2.14 8.44 9.77
CA ASN A 32 1.94 7.56 10.90
C ASN A 32 0.47 7.45 11.33
N ALA A 33 -0.27 8.56 11.30
CA ALA A 33 -1.68 8.62 11.67
C ALA A 33 -2.61 8.14 10.55
N THR A 34 -2.24 8.35 9.28
CA THR A 34 -3.14 8.11 8.14
C THR A 34 -2.62 7.03 7.19
N LEU A 35 -1.46 7.22 6.57
CA LEU A 35 -0.98 6.30 5.52
C LEU A 35 -0.71 4.88 6.04
N ARG A 36 0.03 4.75 7.16
CA ARG A 36 0.38 3.44 7.72
C ARG A 36 -0.85 2.64 8.17
N PRO A 37 -1.82 3.20 8.92
CA PRO A 37 -3.03 2.48 9.28
C PRO A 37 -3.85 2.05 8.07
N ILE A 38 -4.06 2.93 7.08
CA ILE A 38 -4.82 2.60 5.87
C ILE A 38 -4.14 1.49 5.07
N ILE A 39 -2.83 1.60 4.82
CA ILE A 39 -2.09 0.58 4.05
C ILE A 39 -2.06 -0.75 4.81
N LYS A 40 -1.96 -0.73 6.13
CA LYS A 40 -2.03 -1.94 6.96
C LYS A 40 -3.41 -2.59 6.89
N MET A 41 -4.49 -1.81 6.99
CA MET A 41 -5.86 -2.27 6.83
C MET A 41 -6.08 -2.90 5.44
N GLN A 42 -5.55 -2.27 4.39
CA GLN A 42 -5.68 -2.71 3.00
C GLN A 42 -4.73 -3.86 2.62
N ASN A 43 -3.92 -4.38 3.54
CA ASN A 43 -2.85 -5.33 3.22
C ASN A 43 -3.32 -6.52 2.37
N HIS A 44 -4.42 -7.17 2.77
CA HIS A 44 -4.95 -8.31 2.04
C HIS A 44 -5.38 -7.96 0.61
N LEU A 45 -6.05 -6.82 0.42
CA LEU A 45 -6.45 -6.33 -0.91
C LEU A 45 -5.22 -6.06 -1.78
N LEU A 46 -4.20 -5.38 -1.24
CA LEU A 46 -2.97 -5.06 -1.97
C LEU A 46 -2.24 -6.32 -2.46
N ILE A 47 -2.23 -7.39 -1.65
CA ILE A 47 -1.67 -8.69 -2.03
C ILE A 47 -2.44 -9.28 -3.22
N VAL A 48 -3.77 -9.32 -3.16
CA VAL A 48 -4.62 -9.85 -4.24
C VAL A 48 -4.46 -9.02 -5.52
N VAL A 49 -4.42 -7.71 -5.41
CA VAL A 49 -4.20 -6.77 -6.52
C VAL A 49 -2.84 -7.04 -7.18
N PHE A 50 -1.79 -7.29 -6.40
CA PHE A 50 -0.48 -7.62 -6.94
C PHE A 50 -0.44 -9.01 -7.59
N LYS A 51 -1.14 -10.01 -7.03
CA LYS A 51 -1.31 -11.32 -7.68
C LYS A 51 -1.97 -11.19 -9.05
N ASN A 52 -3.04 -10.39 -9.17
CA ASN A 52 -3.68 -10.10 -10.45
C ASN A 52 -2.72 -9.39 -11.43
N TYR A 53 -1.88 -8.46 -10.92
CA TYR A 53 -0.85 -7.81 -11.73
C TYR A 53 0.16 -8.82 -12.31
N ILE A 54 0.60 -9.81 -11.51
CA ILE A 54 1.47 -10.90 -11.96
C ILE A 54 0.81 -11.72 -13.07
N VAL A 55 -0.46 -12.11 -12.90
CA VAL A 55 -1.22 -12.91 -13.88
C VAL A 55 -1.33 -12.18 -15.21
N LYS A 56 -1.64 -10.87 -15.19
CA LYS A 56 -1.70 -10.04 -16.41
C LYS A 56 -0.38 -9.93 -17.15
N ARG A 57 0.75 -10.18 -16.48
CA ARG A 57 2.09 -10.21 -17.06
C ARG A 57 2.59 -11.64 -17.31
N LYS A 58 1.66 -12.56 -17.58
CA LYS A 58 1.93 -13.95 -17.96
C LYS A 58 2.73 -14.73 -16.92
N ASN A 59 2.53 -14.44 -15.63
CA ASN A 59 3.11 -15.23 -14.54
C ASN A 59 4.66 -15.26 -14.47
N VAL A 60 5.36 -14.42 -15.25
CA VAL A 60 6.84 -14.36 -15.31
C VAL A 60 7.46 -14.21 -13.93
N PHE A 61 6.78 -13.57 -12.99
CA PHE A 61 7.23 -13.42 -11.59
C PHE A 61 7.60 -14.75 -10.92
N TYR A 62 6.87 -15.84 -11.20
CA TYR A 62 7.10 -17.13 -10.55
C TYR A 62 8.35 -17.86 -11.08
N GLU A 63 8.86 -17.47 -12.25
CA GLU A 63 10.08 -18.01 -12.84
C GLU A 63 11.34 -17.27 -12.37
N LEU A 64 11.17 -16.14 -11.66
CA LEU A 64 12.25 -15.30 -11.18
C LEU A 64 12.86 -15.84 -9.88
N SER A 65 14.19 -15.71 -9.75
CA SER A 65 14.86 -15.88 -8.46
C SER A 65 14.41 -14.79 -7.46
N LEU A 66 14.55 -15.05 -6.16
CA LEU A 66 14.14 -14.12 -5.11
C LEU A 66 14.68 -12.68 -5.32
N PRO A 67 15.98 -12.44 -5.64
CA PRO A 67 16.46 -11.08 -5.92
C PRO A 67 15.75 -10.41 -7.10
N LYS A 68 15.44 -11.19 -8.15
CA LYS A 68 14.71 -10.70 -9.32
C LYS A 68 13.24 -10.45 -9.00
N GLN A 69 12.61 -11.23 -8.11
CA GLN A 69 11.25 -10.99 -7.62
C GLN A 69 11.16 -9.69 -6.81
N LEU A 70 12.12 -9.44 -5.92
CA LEU A 70 12.20 -8.18 -5.18
C LEU A 70 12.30 -7.00 -6.17
N ALA A 71 13.24 -7.06 -7.11
CA ALA A 71 13.40 -6.04 -8.15
C ALA A 71 12.15 -5.90 -9.04
N TYR A 72 11.42 -6.98 -9.30
CA TYR A 72 10.17 -6.94 -10.05
C TYR A 72 9.10 -6.12 -9.32
N ILE A 73 8.92 -6.34 -8.01
CA ILE A 73 7.99 -5.56 -7.18
C ILE A 73 8.37 -4.08 -7.20
N GLU A 74 9.66 -3.76 -7.03
CA GLU A 74 10.12 -2.37 -7.06
C GLU A 74 9.84 -1.69 -8.41
N ASN A 75 10.17 -2.37 -9.51
CA ASN A 75 9.92 -1.85 -10.85
C ASN A 75 8.42 -1.70 -11.14
N ALA A 76 7.57 -2.63 -10.68
CA ALA A 76 6.12 -2.52 -10.84
C ALA A 76 5.57 -1.26 -10.16
N ILE A 77 6.01 -0.95 -8.95
CA ILE A 77 5.54 0.23 -8.22
C ILE A 77 6.13 1.53 -8.79
N GLN A 78 7.40 1.51 -9.21
CA GLN A 78 8.09 2.72 -9.66
C GLN A 78 7.82 3.08 -11.12
N LYS A 79 7.83 2.09 -12.03
CA LYS A 79 7.84 2.31 -13.48
C LYS A 79 6.46 2.11 -14.12
N ASP A 80 5.60 1.26 -13.56
CA ASP A 80 4.26 1.07 -14.11
C ASP A 80 3.29 2.14 -13.57
N MET A 81 3.11 3.21 -14.35
CA MET A 81 2.26 4.33 -13.97
C MET A 81 0.79 3.93 -13.78
N LYS A 82 0.27 2.98 -14.58
CA LYS A 82 -1.14 2.54 -14.49
C LYS A 82 -1.36 1.77 -13.19
N PHE A 83 -0.46 0.84 -12.88
CA PHE A 83 -0.52 0.09 -11.63
C PHE A 83 -0.35 1.00 -10.41
N ARG A 84 0.65 1.89 -10.45
CA ARG A 84 0.88 2.88 -9.39
C ARG A 84 -0.34 3.77 -9.13
N ASN A 85 -0.98 4.28 -10.18
CA ASN A 85 -2.17 5.13 -10.03
C ASN A 85 -3.37 4.35 -9.46
N SER A 86 -3.53 3.08 -9.83
CA SER A 86 -4.55 2.21 -9.22
C SER A 86 -4.31 2.05 -7.71
N LEU A 87 -3.08 1.79 -7.28
CA LEU A 87 -2.73 1.66 -5.86
C LEU A 87 -2.96 2.96 -5.10
N LYS A 88 -2.55 4.10 -5.68
CA LYS A 88 -2.83 5.43 -5.10
C LYS A 88 -4.32 5.65 -4.89
N GLY A 89 -5.16 5.34 -5.88
CA GLY A 89 -6.60 5.49 -5.79
C GLY A 89 -7.23 4.65 -4.67
N MET A 90 -6.78 3.39 -4.52
CA MET A 90 -7.25 2.51 -3.44
C MET A 90 -6.95 3.05 -2.04
N ILE A 91 -5.82 3.74 -1.87
CA ILE A 91 -5.40 4.31 -0.58
C ILE A 91 -6.10 5.64 -0.33
N ILE A 92 -6.08 6.55 -1.30
CA ILE A 92 -6.72 7.88 -1.20
C ILE A 92 -8.24 7.72 -1.01
N GLY A 93 -8.86 6.70 -1.61
CA GLY A 93 -10.28 6.40 -1.41
C GLY A 93 -10.67 6.07 0.04
N GLN A 94 -9.70 5.83 0.92
CA GLN A 94 -9.90 5.59 2.35
C GLN A 94 -9.63 6.82 3.22
N PHE A 95 -9.31 7.98 2.62
CA PHE A 95 -9.14 9.22 3.36
C PHE A 95 -10.49 9.78 3.80
N THR A 96 -10.47 10.45 4.96
CA THR A 96 -11.53 11.40 5.31
C THR A 96 -11.34 12.70 4.51
N VAL A 97 -12.34 13.58 4.55
CA VAL A 97 -12.27 14.86 3.84
C VAL A 97 -11.11 15.70 4.38
N GLU A 98 -10.96 15.75 5.70
CA GLU A 98 -9.90 16.51 6.39
C GLU A 98 -8.51 15.97 6.06
N GLU A 99 -8.37 14.64 5.96
CA GLU A 99 -7.12 14.01 5.55
C GLU A 99 -6.81 14.30 4.08
N TYR A 100 -7.82 14.36 3.22
CA TYR A 100 -7.63 14.72 1.82
C TYR A 100 -7.20 16.19 1.67
N GLU A 101 -7.81 17.10 2.41
CA GLU A 101 -7.44 18.52 2.45
C GLU A 101 -5.99 18.72 2.92
N ALA A 102 -5.55 17.98 3.93
CA ALA A 102 -4.16 17.97 4.35
C ALA A 102 -3.24 17.36 3.28
N TYR A 103 -3.67 16.26 2.64
CA TYR A 103 -2.90 15.57 1.61
C TYR A 103 -2.62 16.46 0.39
N ILE A 104 -3.60 17.27 -0.07
CA ILE A 104 -3.42 18.08 -1.27
C ILE A 104 -2.37 19.19 -1.08
N GLN A 105 -2.11 19.63 0.16
CA GLN A 105 -1.06 20.63 0.45
C GLN A 105 0.35 20.15 0.13
N ASN A 106 0.61 18.83 0.24
CA ASN A 106 1.93 18.26 -0.04
C ASN A 106 1.85 16.89 -0.76
N SER A 107 0.95 16.79 -1.74
CA SER A 107 0.61 15.53 -2.39
C SER A 107 1.81 14.84 -3.06
N SER A 108 2.79 15.60 -3.58
CA SER A 108 3.98 15.04 -4.22
C SER A 108 4.85 14.25 -3.23
N ALA A 109 5.16 14.82 -2.06
CA ALA A 109 5.96 14.16 -1.04
C ALA A 109 5.20 12.99 -0.42
N LEU A 110 3.92 13.18 -0.10
CA LEU A 110 3.08 12.13 0.49
C LEU A 110 2.88 10.95 -0.46
N ASN A 111 2.78 11.18 -1.77
CA ASN A 111 2.72 10.10 -2.77
C ASN A 111 4.00 9.27 -2.80
N LYS A 112 5.17 9.90 -2.70
CA LYS A 112 6.45 9.16 -2.62
C LYS A 112 6.48 8.28 -1.37
N ARG A 113 6.11 8.83 -0.21
CA ARG A 113 6.03 8.09 1.06
C ARG A 113 5.02 6.94 0.99
N MET A 114 3.82 7.21 0.47
CA MET A 114 2.78 6.21 0.27
C MET A 114 3.27 5.02 -0.55
N MET A 115 3.94 5.28 -1.69
CA MET A 115 4.46 4.20 -2.53
C MET A 115 5.64 3.46 -1.89
N SER A 116 6.47 4.12 -1.07
CA SER A 116 7.50 3.43 -0.28
C SER A 116 6.88 2.44 0.69
N ILE A 117 5.84 2.85 1.43
CA ILE A 117 5.16 1.97 2.40
C ILE A 117 4.47 0.80 1.70
N VAL A 118 3.81 1.04 0.56
CA VAL A 118 3.20 -0.05 -0.23
C VAL A 118 4.27 -1.03 -0.71
N LYS A 119 5.41 -0.52 -1.20
CA LYS A 119 6.53 -1.35 -1.64
C LYS A 119 7.04 -2.23 -0.51
N GLU A 120 7.41 -1.63 0.62
CA GLU A 120 7.84 -2.36 1.81
C GLU A 120 6.81 -3.42 2.23
N ARG A 121 5.51 -3.08 2.20
CA ARG A 121 4.44 -4.02 2.53
C ARG A 121 4.41 -5.23 1.58
N LEU A 122 4.53 -5.02 0.28
CA LEU A 122 4.56 -6.14 -0.68
C LEU A 122 5.84 -6.98 -0.49
N LEU A 123 6.99 -6.34 -0.28
CA LEU A 123 8.26 -7.05 -0.05
C LEU A 123 8.22 -7.88 1.25
N SER A 124 7.68 -7.33 2.34
CA SER A 124 7.51 -8.07 3.60
C SER A 124 6.55 -9.27 3.47
N ASN A 125 5.63 -9.21 2.52
CA ASN A 125 4.69 -10.30 2.21
C ASN A 125 5.14 -11.15 1.02
N ILE A 126 6.42 -11.13 0.63
CA ILE A 126 6.88 -11.81 -0.58
C ILE A 126 6.58 -13.32 -0.57
N GLN A 127 6.60 -13.95 0.61
CA GLN A 127 6.26 -15.36 0.79
C GLN A 127 4.80 -15.67 0.44
N LEU A 128 3.90 -14.69 0.42
CA LEU A 128 2.51 -14.87 -0.03
C LEU A 128 2.38 -14.88 -1.55
N PHE A 129 3.45 -14.53 -2.27
CA PHE A 129 3.57 -14.61 -3.73
C PHE A 129 4.41 -15.80 -4.17
N SER A 130 5.14 -16.48 -3.29
CA SER A 130 5.78 -17.74 -3.68
C SER A 130 4.70 -18.78 -3.93
N GLN A 131 4.77 -19.43 -5.08
CA GLN A 131 3.79 -20.43 -5.46
C GLN A 131 4.03 -21.69 -4.64
N SER A 132 3.37 -21.79 -3.49
CA SER A 132 3.17 -23.07 -2.81
C SER A 132 1.71 -23.47 -2.99
N LEU A 133 1.50 -24.58 -3.73
CA LEU A 133 0.33 -25.48 -3.72
C LEU A 133 -0.93 -25.23 -4.56
N PHE A 134 -1.15 -24.09 -5.23
CA PHE A 134 -2.42 -23.90 -5.98
C PHE A 134 -2.41 -24.23 -7.49
N ALA A 135 -1.33 -24.80 -8.02
CA ALA A 135 -1.23 -25.11 -9.46
C ALA A 135 -1.33 -26.61 -9.82
N LYS A 136 -1.83 -27.46 -8.91
CA LYS A 136 -2.12 -28.89 -9.20
C LYS A 136 -3.55 -29.31 -8.82
N ALA A 137 -4.50 -28.40 -8.90
CA ALA A 137 -5.91 -28.72 -8.66
C ALA A 137 -6.83 -28.04 -9.66
N ILE A 138 -6.59 -28.27 -10.96
CA ILE A 138 -7.60 -28.33 -12.03
C ILE A 138 -7.11 -29.38 -13.03
#